data_AF-R0KB34-F1
#
_entry.id   AF-R0KB34-F1
#
_cell.length_a   1.000
_cell.length_b   1.000
_cell.length_c   1.000
_cell.angle_alpha   90.00
_cell.angle_beta   90.00
_cell.angle_gamma   90.00
#
_symmetry.space_group_name_H-M   'P 1'
#
loop_
_entity.id
_entity.type
_entity.pdbx_description
1 polymer ?
#
loop_
_entity_poly.entity_id
_entity_poly.type
_entity_poly.pdbx_seq_one_letter_code
_entity_poly.pdbx_strand_id
1 'polypeptide(L)'
;MHLRKHDEELEFLGSVTFYLIITLLALSYISVALRLWARYRITRSPGWDDAAMVTTLLLFTCYCSFLLAIRDRTESGRFFDADSIRITLIFVQLSEVFYILTTTFLKVSLGLFFLRVLTKRWQRLLFYAILTIGVVYGLLYFFVALFQCGNPAHIADNLYASTADQCLPEAIHLTAGYIYGIINILADWTFVLIPISVLVDSDLDRRSKISVSIVMGLGAVGSISAVLRMVYLRGLDMTTLSSLNEQSVKATIWATAEPGTGIIAASIAILRPLLRQVMSEVRGRASSMSLPRKLSLKTSGRPSDAISLKSHPSMMQEVSRMDRKRATHSVSRDEDEDAWSPMFMVSANTKRMTLVNGCMSPRTDGKMV
;
A
#
# COMPACT_ATOMS: atom_id res chain seq x y z
N MET A 1 5.91 -45.58 -16.45
CA MET A 1 6.59 -44.33 -16.86
C MET A 1 5.73 -43.09 -16.60
N HIS A 2 4.44 -43.09 -16.95
CA HIS A 2 3.52 -41.98 -16.64
C HIS A 2 3.29 -41.73 -15.13
N LEU A 3 3.12 -42.79 -14.33
CA LEU A 3 2.94 -42.65 -12.87
C LEU A 3 4.16 -42.03 -12.18
N ARG A 4 5.37 -42.53 -12.48
CA ARG A 4 6.62 -41.97 -11.94
C ARG A 4 6.84 -40.49 -12.28
N LYS A 5 6.42 -40.07 -13.48
CA LYS A 5 6.53 -38.67 -13.90
C LYS A 5 5.56 -37.76 -13.15
N HIS A 6 4.36 -38.26 -12.86
CA HIS A 6 3.34 -37.55 -12.09
C HIS A 6 3.77 -37.37 -10.62
N ASP A 7 4.42 -38.38 -10.04
CA ASP A 7 4.97 -38.31 -8.68
C ASP A 7 6.13 -37.30 -8.58
N GLU A 8 7.05 -37.30 -9.56
CA GLU A 8 8.15 -36.33 -9.64
C GLU A 8 7.65 -34.87 -9.79
N GLU A 9 6.60 -34.63 -10.58
CA GLU A 9 6.01 -33.29 -10.74
C GLU A 9 5.32 -32.81 -9.45
N LEU A 10 4.67 -33.70 -8.70
CA LEU A 10 4.05 -33.37 -7.41
C LEU A 10 5.08 -33.03 -6.33
N GLU A 11 6.16 -33.81 -6.21
CA GLU A 11 7.26 -33.52 -5.26
C GLU A 11 7.93 -32.18 -5.57
N PHE A 12 8.14 -31.90 -6.86
CA PHE A 12 8.67 -30.61 -7.30
C PHE A 12 7.72 -29.46 -6.94
N LEU A 13 6.42 -29.58 -7.22
CA LEU A 13 5.43 -28.56 -6.88
C LEU A 13 5.31 -28.34 -5.37
N GLY A 14 5.39 -29.39 -4.56
CA GLY A 14 5.41 -29.30 -3.10
C GLY A 14 6.61 -28.52 -2.59
N SER A 15 7.80 -28.80 -3.13
CA SER A 15 9.03 -28.07 -2.82
C SER A 15 8.93 -26.60 -3.21
N VAL A 16 8.43 -26.30 -4.42
CA VAL A 16 8.21 -24.92 -4.89
C VAL A 16 7.26 -24.16 -3.96
N THR A 17 6.17 -24.79 -3.54
CA THR A 17 5.19 -24.20 -2.63
C THR A 17 5.83 -23.85 -1.28
N PHE A 18 6.66 -24.73 -0.74
CA PHE A 18 7.40 -24.48 0.51
C PHE A 18 8.32 -23.25 0.41
N TYR A 19 9.18 -23.19 -0.61
CA TYR A 19 10.08 -22.04 -0.79
C TYR A 19 9.31 -20.74 -1.04
N LEU A 20 8.20 -20.81 -1.79
CA LEU A 20 7.33 -19.67 -2.04
C LEU A 20 6.69 -19.13 -0.75
N ILE A 21 6.17 -20.01 0.12
CA ILE A 21 5.60 -19.62 1.42
C ILE A 21 6.66 -18.91 2.27
N ILE A 22 7.82 -19.51 2.45
CA ILE A 22 8.88 -18.96 3.32
C ILE A 22 9.38 -17.61 2.79
N THR A 23 9.61 -17.50 1.48
CA THR A 23 10.09 -16.25 0.87
C THR A 23 9.06 -15.13 0.96
N LEU A 24 7.78 -15.41 0.64
CA LEU A 24 6.71 -14.42 0.74
C LEU A 24 6.47 -14.00 2.19
N LEU A 25 6.52 -14.93 3.14
CA LEU A 25 6.34 -14.62 4.56
C LEU A 25 7.48 -13.73 5.06
N ALA A 26 8.74 -14.09 4.80
CA ALA A 26 9.90 -13.30 5.19
C ALA A 26 9.86 -11.88 4.59
N LEU A 27 9.58 -11.77 3.28
CA LEU A 27 9.45 -10.47 2.61
C LEU A 27 8.27 -9.66 3.15
N SER A 28 7.15 -10.30 3.50
CA SER A 28 5.99 -9.64 4.11
C SER A 28 6.35 -9.03 5.46
N TYR A 29 7.02 -9.78 6.34
CA TYR A 29 7.49 -9.27 7.63
C TYR A 29 8.44 -8.08 7.47
N ILE A 30 9.44 -8.19 6.58
CA ILE A 30 10.41 -7.11 6.32
C ILE A 30 9.68 -5.86 5.80
N SER A 31 8.78 -6.03 4.83
CA SER A 31 8.06 -4.92 4.20
C SER A 31 7.13 -4.20 5.18
N VAL A 32 6.38 -4.93 6.01
CA VAL A 32 5.49 -4.36 7.02
C VAL A 32 6.28 -3.71 8.15
N ALA A 33 7.38 -4.32 8.60
CA ALA A 33 8.27 -3.70 9.60
C ALA A 33 8.81 -2.35 9.10
N LEU A 34 9.25 -2.29 7.84
CA LEU A 34 9.72 -1.05 7.22
C LEU A 34 8.59 -0.03 7.05
N ARG A 35 7.36 -0.47 6.76
CA ARG A 35 6.15 0.36 6.76
C ARG A 35 5.86 0.98 8.12
N LEU A 36 5.86 0.19 9.17
CA LEU A 36 5.63 0.67 10.52
C LEU A 36 6.74 1.64 10.94
N TRP A 37 8.00 1.31 10.67
CA TRP A 37 9.12 2.21 10.96
C TRP A 37 8.96 3.56 10.26
N ALA A 38 8.64 3.55 8.97
CA ALA A 38 8.39 4.77 8.20
C ALA A 38 7.23 5.61 8.78
N ARG A 39 6.10 4.99 9.12
CA ARG A 39 4.90 5.66 9.67
C ARG A 39 5.13 6.21 11.08
N TYR A 40 5.76 5.43 11.96
CA TYR A 40 5.97 5.82 13.36
C TYR A 40 7.13 6.81 13.53
N ARG A 41 8.25 6.61 12.82
CA ARG A 41 9.45 7.45 13.00
C ARG A 41 9.55 8.62 12.04
N ILE A 42 9.17 8.45 10.78
CA ILE A 42 9.36 9.49 9.75
C ILE A 42 8.12 10.37 9.66
N THR A 43 6.95 9.79 9.35
CA THR A 43 5.73 10.56 9.12
C THR A 43 4.95 10.88 10.41
N ARG A 44 5.26 10.19 11.52
CA ARG A 44 4.60 10.32 12.84
C ARG A 44 3.05 10.33 12.77
N SER A 45 2.48 9.55 11.86
CA SER A 45 1.03 9.50 11.62
C SER A 45 0.58 8.05 11.41
N PRO A 46 0.44 7.26 12.49
CA PRO A 46 -0.13 5.93 12.39
C PRO A 46 -1.59 6.03 11.94
N GLY A 47 -1.97 5.22 10.96
CA GLY A 47 -3.34 5.15 10.48
C GLY A 47 -4.01 3.81 10.77
N TRP A 48 -5.35 3.80 10.73
CA TRP A 48 -6.13 2.56 10.76
C TRP A 48 -5.75 1.58 9.63
N ASP A 49 -5.22 2.09 8.51
CA ASP A 49 -4.67 1.29 7.43
C ASP A 49 -3.48 0.43 7.86
N ASP A 50 -2.64 0.94 8.77
CA ASP A 50 -1.47 0.24 9.29
C ASP A 50 -1.88 -0.86 10.28
N ALA A 51 -2.88 -0.59 11.14
CA ALA A 51 -3.45 -1.60 12.02
C ALA A 51 -4.06 -2.77 11.22
N ALA A 52 -4.88 -2.47 10.20
CA ALA A 52 -5.45 -3.48 9.32
C ALA A 52 -4.36 -4.27 8.57
N MET A 53 -3.24 -3.64 8.18
CA MET A 53 -2.12 -4.32 7.54
C MET A 53 -1.40 -5.27 8.51
N VAL A 54 -1.21 -4.87 9.78
CA VAL A 54 -0.64 -5.76 10.82
C VAL A 54 -1.57 -6.94 11.09
N THR A 55 -2.88 -6.72 11.19
CA THR A 55 -3.86 -7.82 11.31
C THR A 55 -3.79 -8.76 10.10
N THR A 56 -3.68 -8.22 8.89
CA THR A 56 -3.50 -9.00 7.66
C THR A 56 -2.24 -9.87 7.73
N LEU A 57 -1.11 -9.30 8.19
CA LEU A 57 0.13 -10.05 8.35
C LEU A 57 -0.02 -11.21 9.34
N LEU A 58 -0.67 -10.99 10.48
CA LEU A 58 -0.90 -12.04 11.48
C LEU A 58 -1.77 -13.18 10.93
N LEU A 59 -2.86 -12.83 10.23
CA LEU A 59 -3.73 -13.81 9.57
C LEU A 59 -2.97 -14.59 8.48
N PHE A 60 -2.14 -13.90 7.69
CA PHE A 60 -1.30 -14.52 6.67
C PHE A 60 -0.28 -15.49 7.28
N THR A 61 0.31 -15.13 8.43
CA THR A 61 1.21 -16.04 9.18
C THR A 61 0.47 -17.29 9.61
N CYS A 62 -0.74 -17.16 10.19
CA CYS A 62 -1.55 -18.32 10.57
C CYS A 62 -1.86 -19.22 9.36
N TYR A 63 -2.29 -18.63 8.24
CA TYR A 63 -2.51 -19.33 6.97
C TYR A 63 -1.27 -20.13 6.53
N CYS A 64 -0.11 -19.46 6.46
CA CYS A 64 1.14 -20.10 6.09
C CYS A 64 1.56 -21.21 7.07
N SER A 65 1.32 -21.04 8.37
CA SER A 65 1.61 -22.07 9.38
C SER A 65 0.80 -23.33 9.16
N PHE A 66 -0.50 -23.23 8.83
CA PHE A 66 -1.33 -24.39 8.53
C PHE A 66 -0.88 -25.10 7.25
N LEU A 67 -0.53 -24.36 6.19
CA LEU A 67 0.02 -24.96 4.97
C LEU A 67 1.33 -25.73 5.20
N LEU A 68 2.24 -25.16 5.99
CA LEU A 68 3.50 -25.83 6.35
C LEU A 68 3.24 -27.08 7.21
N ALA A 69 2.26 -27.04 8.12
CA ALA A 69 1.86 -28.19 8.92
C ALA A 69 1.25 -29.31 8.06
N ILE A 70 0.43 -28.97 7.06
CA ILE A 70 -0.11 -29.95 6.10
C ILE A 70 1.03 -30.63 5.36
N ARG A 71 2.00 -29.86 4.83
CA ARG A 71 3.16 -30.39 4.12
C ARG A 71 4.02 -31.30 4.98
N ASP A 72 4.30 -30.92 6.23
CA ASP A 72 5.06 -31.76 7.17
C ASP A 72 4.38 -33.11 7.43
N ARG A 73 3.04 -33.11 7.58
CA ARG A 73 2.26 -34.35 7.71
C ARG A 73 2.29 -35.19 6.44
N THR A 74 2.32 -34.55 5.27
CA THR A 74 2.45 -35.24 3.99
C THR A 74 3.78 -35.96 3.84
N GLU A 75 4.90 -35.29 4.11
CA GLU A 75 6.22 -35.90 3.98
C GLU A 75 6.53 -36.94 5.04
N SER A 76 5.99 -36.78 6.25
CA SER A 76 6.17 -37.75 7.34
C SER A 76 5.36 -39.03 7.15
N GLY A 77 4.63 -39.18 6.03
CA GLY A 77 3.85 -40.38 5.73
C GLY A 77 2.72 -40.62 6.73
N ARG A 78 2.28 -39.60 7.47
CA ARG A 78 1.26 -39.76 8.51
C ARG A 78 -0.14 -40.04 7.95
N PHE A 79 -0.32 -40.10 6.63
CA PHE A 79 -1.61 -40.38 5.99
C PHE A 79 -2.12 -41.82 6.10
N PHE A 80 -1.35 -42.75 6.67
CA PHE A 80 -1.80 -44.14 6.82
C PHE A 80 -2.71 -44.38 8.02
N ASP A 81 -2.85 -43.40 8.92
CA ASP A 81 -3.67 -43.50 10.11
C ASP A 81 -4.92 -42.62 10.02
N ALA A 82 -6.08 -43.16 10.42
CA ALA A 82 -7.37 -42.49 10.29
C ALA A 82 -7.42 -41.18 11.09
N ASP A 83 -6.80 -41.14 12.27
CA ASP A 83 -6.71 -39.95 13.11
C ASP A 83 -5.84 -38.86 12.45
N SER A 84 -4.80 -39.27 11.74
CA SER A 84 -3.92 -38.34 11.05
C SER A 84 -4.58 -37.72 9.81
N ILE A 85 -5.45 -38.44 9.11
CA ILE A 85 -6.26 -37.89 8.02
C ILE A 85 -7.23 -36.83 8.57
N ARG A 86 -7.93 -37.11 9.68
CA ARG A 86 -8.85 -36.17 10.34
C ARG A 86 -8.14 -34.85 10.70
N ILE A 87 -6.96 -34.93 11.30
CA ILE A 87 -6.18 -33.74 11.65
C ILE A 87 -5.77 -32.93 10.41
N THR A 88 -5.36 -33.58 9.33
CA THR A 88 -5.00 -32.88 8.10
C THR A 88 -6.20 -32.17 7.47
N LEU A 89 -7.38 -32.78 7.48
CA LEU A 89 -8.62 -32.14 7.02
C LEU A 89 -8.95 -30.88 7.83
N ILE A 90 -8.76 -30.90 9.15
CA ILE A 90 -8.93 -29.71 9.99
C ILE A 90 -7.95 -28.60 9.56
N PHE A 91 -6.68 -28.94 9.31
CA PHE A 91 -5.70 -27.95 8.87
C PHE A 91 -6.01 -27.35 7.51
N VAL A 92 -6.51 -28.15 6.57
CA VAL A 92 -6.98 -27.67 5.27
C VAL A 92 -8.13 -26.68 5.48
N GLN A 93 -9.13 -27.04 6.29
CA GLN A 93 -10.25 -26.16 6.60
C GLN A 93 -9.82 -24.84 7.24
N LEU A 94 -8.93 -24.91 8.24
CA LEU A 94 -8.39 -23.73 8.90
C LEU A 94 -7.60 -22.87 7.91
N SER A 95 -6.79 -23.46 7.03
CA SER A 95 -6.05 -22.72 6.02
C SER A 95 -6.98 -21.94 5.07
N GLU A 96 -8.10 -22.54 4.65
CA GLU A 96 -9.09 -21.86 3.83
C GLU A 96 -9.70 -20.65 4.57
N VAL A 97 -10.11 -20.86 5.82
CA VAL A 97 -10.69 -19.81 6.67
C VAL A 97 -9.73 -18.64 6.85
N PHE A 98 -8.46 -18.92 7.17
CA PHE A 98 -7.44 -17.88 7.32
C PHE A 98 -7.09 -17.19 6.00
N TYR A 99 -7.16 -17.89 4.86
CA TYR A 99 -7.01 -17.28 3.53
C TYR A 99 -8.11 -16.25 3.25
N ILE A 100 -9.38 -16.60 3.50
CA ILE A 100 -10.54 -15.71 3.29
C ILE A 100 -10.39 -14.45 4.14
N LEU A 101 -10.04 -14.63 5.43
CA LEU A 101 -9.82 -13.51 6.34
C LEU A 101 -8.64 -12.64 5.88
N THR A 102 -7.51 -13.24 5.52
CA THR A 102 -6.32 -12.51 5.06
C THR A 102 -6.63 -11.65 3.85
N THR A 103 -7.26 -12.23 2.82
CA THR A 103 -7.56 -11.53 1.56
C THR A 103 -8.58 -10.40 1.78
N THR A 104 -9.57 -10.63 2.65
CA THR A 104 -10.58 -9.62 3.01
C THR A 104 -9.94 -8.44 3.77
N PHE A 105 -9.15 -8.71 4.82
CA PHE A 105 -8.46 -7.67 5.59
C PHE A 105 -7.41 -6.91 4.76
N LEU A 106 -6.73 -7.58 3.83
CA LEU A 106 -5.81 -6.95 2.88
C LEU A 106 -6.53 -5.91 2.02
N LYS A 107 -7.68 -6.27 1.44
CA LYS A 107 -8.50 -5.36 0.63
C LYS A 107 -9.04 -4.20 1.46
N VAL A 108 -9.42 -4.44 2.72
CA VAL A 108 -9.81 -3.37 3.66
C VAL A 108 -8.65 -2.41 3.91
N SER A 109 -7.44 -2.91 4.19
CA SER A 109 -6.25 -2.06 4.40
C SER A 109 -5.94 -1.19 3.17
N LEU A 110 -5.96 -1.80 1.97
CA LEU A 110 -5.79 -1.09 0.70
C LEU A 110 -6.89 -0.05 0.48
N GLY A 111 -8.13 -0.43 0.72
CA GLY A 111 -9.30 0.43 0.61
C GLY A 111 -9.24 1.66 1.50
N LEU A 112 -8.88 1.48 2.77
CA LEU A 112 -8.69 2.58 3.73
C LEU A 112 -7.56 3.52 3.31
N PHE A 113 -6.47 2.98 2.78
CA PHE A 113 -5.38 3.78 2.23
C PHE A 113 -5.87 4.64 1.05
N PHE A 114 -6.63 4.06 0.12
CA PHE A 114 -7.19 4.81 -1.00
C PHE A 114 -8.20 5.86 -0.60
N LEU A 115 -9.08 5.57 0.35
CA LEU A 115 -10.07 6.53 0.85
C LEU A 115 -9.41 7.80 1.43
N ARG A 116 -8.15 7.73 1.88
CA ARG A 116 -7.37 8.91 2.30
C ARG A 116 -6.84 9.73 1.12
N VAL A 117 -6.60 9.11 -0.03
CA VAL A 117 -6.05 9.76 -1.24
C VAL A 117 -7.16 10.32 -2.12
N LEU A 118 -8.34 9.69 -2.14
CA LEU A 118 -9.45 10.09 -2.98
C LEU A 118 -10.14 11.35 -2.45
N THR A 119 -10.27 12.36 -3.31
CA THR A 119 -10.91 13.64 -2.98
C THR A 119 -12.36 13.72 -3.49
N LYS A 120 -12.66 13.13 -4.65
CA LYS A 120 -14.01 13.18 -5.26
C LYS A 120 -15.00 12.26 -4.52
N ARG A 121 -16.21 12.77 -4.23
CA ARG A 121 -17.25 12.04 -3.47
C ARG A 121 -17.70 10.76 -4.18
N TRP A 122 -17.94 10.80 -5.49
CA TRP A 122 -18.37 9.63 -6.27
C TRP A 122 -17.36 8.48 -6.22
N GLN A 123 -16.05 8.80 -6.29
CA GLN A 123 -14.98 7.81 -6.19
C GLN A 123 -14.94 7.16 -4.80
N ARG A 124 -15.09 7.97 -3.74
CA ARG A 124 -15.16 7.46 -2.35
C ARG A 124 -16.38 6.57 -2.13
N LEU A 125 -17.55 6.95 -2.65
CA LEU A 125 -18.76 6.16 -2.54
C LEU A 125 -18.61 4.79 -3.20
N LEU A 126 -18.02 4.75 -4.40
CA LEU A 126 -17.76 3.51 -5.13
C LEU A 126 -16.79 2.60 -4.36
N PHE A 127 -15.74 3.18 -3.76
CA PHE A 127 -14.83 2.45 -2.87
C PHE A 127 -15.54 1.87 -1.64
N TYR A 128 -16.39 2.65 -0.97
CA TYR A 128 -17.17 2.14 0.16
C TYR A 128 -18.10 1.02 -0.27
N ALA A 129 -18.76 1.14 -1.43
CA ALA A 129 -19.65 0.11 -1.96
C ALA A 129 -18.90 -1.21 -2.20
N ILE A 130 -17.79 -1.19 -2.96
CA ILE A 130 -17.07 -2.42 -3.30
C ILE A 130 -16.40 -3.06 -2.07
N LEU A 131 -15.88 -2.26 -1.14
CA LEU A 131 -15.31 -2.76 0.12
C LEU A 131 -16.38 -3.38 1.00
N THR A 132 -17.54 -2.74 1.12
CA THR A 132 -18.65 -3.27 1.93
C THR A 132 -19.17 -4.58 1.34
N ILE A 133 -19.37 -4.64 0.01
CA ILE A 133 -19.78 -5.88 -0.67
C ILE A 133 -18.73 -6.98 -0.46
N GLY A 134 -17.45 -6.66 -0.65
CA GLY A 134 -16.35 -7.61 -0.45
C GLY A 134 -16.25 -8.12 0.99
N VAL A 135 -16.39 -7.25 1.98
CA VAL A 135 -16.35 -7.64 3.40
C VAL A 135 -17.58 -8.46 3.78
N VAL A 136 -18.77 -8.04 3.37
CA VAL A 136 -20.02 -8.77 3.65
C VAL A 136 -19.94 -10.16 3.02
N TYR A 137 -19.57 -10.26 1.74
CA TYR A 137 -19.46 -11.56 1.09
C TYR A 137 -18.32 -12.41 1.63
N GLY A 138 -17.17 -11.81 1.97
CA GLY A 138 -16.08 -12.50 2.64
C GLY A 138 -16.47 -13.08 4.00
N LEU A 139 -17.26 -12.33 4.79
CA LEU A 139 -17.82 -12.82 6.04
C LEU A 139 -18.85 -13.94 5.83
N LEU A 140 -19.71 -13.81 4.83
CA LEU A 140 -20.66 -14.88 4.46
C LEU A 140 -19.92 -16.15 4.07
N TYR A 141 -18.92 -16.06 3.20
CA TYR A 141 -18.13 -17.21 2.77
C TYR A 141 -17.31 -17.80 3.92
N PHE A 142 -16.78 -16.97 4.82
CA PHE A 142 -16.17 -17.42 6.08
C PHE A 142 -17.12 -18.26 6.93
N PHE A 143 -18.37 -17.82 7.10
CA PHE A 143 -19.37 -18.60 7.85
C PHE A 143 -19.78 -19.88 7.11
N VAL A 144 -19.91 -19.84 5.79
CA VAL A 144 -20.16 -21.04 4.98
C VAL A 144 -19.03 -22.04 5.16
N ALA A 145 -17.77 -21.62 5.07
CA ALA A 145 -16.62 -22.49 5.31
C ALA A 145 -16.59 -23.03 6.75
N LEU A 146 -16.88 -22.20 7.76
CA LEU A 146 -16.87 -22.66 9.15
C LEU A 146 -18.00 -23.63 9.51
N PHE A 147 -19.18 -23.47 8.91
CA PHE A 147 -20.37 -24.24 9.26
C PHE A 147 -20.79 -25.23 8.16
N GLN A 148 -19.91 -25.51 7.19
CA GLN A 148 -20.24 -26.38 6.06
C GLN A 148 -20.66 -27.78 6.50
N CYS A 149 -20.21 -28.28 7.64
CA CYS A 149 -20.59 -29.60 8.17
C CYS A 149 -21.32 -29.53 9.52
N GLY A 150 -22.03 -28.43 9.77
CA GLY A 150 -22.74 -28.22 11.03
C GLY A 150 -21.82 -27.69 12.13
N ASN A 151 -21.76 -28.37 13.28
CA ASN A 151 -20.98 -27.91 14.43
C ASN A 151 -19.46 -27.99 14.14
N PRO A 152 -18.70 -26.88 14.24
CA PRO A 152 -17.25 -26.88 14.01
C PRO A 152 -16.48 -27.84 14.92
N ALA A 153 -17.04 -28.25 16.06
CA ALA A 153 -16.44 -29.27 16.92
C ALA A 153 -16.39 -30.68 16.30
N HIS A 154 -17.29 -30.99 15.35
CA HIS A 154 -17.40 -32.29 14.68
C HIS A 154 -17.00 -32.23 13.20
N ILE A 155 -16.39 -31.12 12.76
CA ILE A 155 -16.01 -30.92 11.35
C ILE A 155 -15.12 -32.04 10.83
N ALA A 156 -14.16 -32.51 11.65
CA ALA A 156 -13.23 -33.55 11.24
C ALA A 156 -13.90 -34.91 11.02
N ASP A 157 -14.86 -35.23 11.88
CA ASP A 157 -15.59 -36.49 11.84
C ASP A 157 -16.58 -36.50 10.67
N ASN A 158 -17.25 -35.37 10.42
CA ASN A 158 -18.21 -35.22 9.34
C ASN A 158 -17.53 -35.15 7.95
N LEU A 159 -16.37 -34.48 7.86
CA LEU A 159 -15.54 -34.48 6.64
C LEU A 159 -14.98 -35.87 6.34
N TYR A 160 -14.52 -36.59 7.36
CA TYR A 160 -13.97 -37.94 7.18
C TYR A 160 -15.04 -38.97 6.83
N ALA A 161 -16.21 -38.91 7.48
CA ALA A 161 -17.29 -39.87 7.27
C ALA A 161 -18.02 -39.69 5.93
N SER A 162 -17.81 -38.58 5.20
CA SER A 162 -18.53 -38.25 3.96
C SER A 162 -20.05 -38.45 4.08
N THR A 163 -20.60 -38.19 5.26
CA THR A 163 -22.05 -38.33 5.49
C THR A 163 -22.72 -37.14 4.82
N ALA A 164 -23.16 -37.35 3.58
CA ALA A 164 -23.81 -36.37 2.72
C ALA A 164 -25.01 -35.66 3.40
N ASP A 165 -25.56 -36.25 4.45
CA ASP A 165 -26.73 -35.75 5.16
C ASP A 165 -26.41 -34.63 6.18
N GLN A 166 -25.14 -34.47 6.59
CA GLN A 166 -24.73 -33.47 7.60
C GLN A 166 -23.87 -32.32 7.05
N CYS A 167 -23.30 -32.47 5.86
CA CYS A 167 -22.53 -31.42 5.20
C CYS A 167 -23.33 -30.74 4.09
N LEU A 168 -23.06 -29.44 3.90
CA LEU A 168 -23.55 -28.65 2.79
C LEU A 168 -23.08 -29.32 1.48
N PRO A 169 -23.95 -29.41 0.46
CA PRO A 169 -23.55 -29.91 -0.84
C PRO A 169 -22.32 -29.17 -1.36
N GLU A 170 -21.33 -29.92 -1.85
CA GLU A 170 -20.08 -29.39 -2.39
C GLU A 170 -20.31 -28.35 -3.49
N ALA A 171 -21.35 -28.54 -4.31
CA ALA A 171 -21.76 -27.58 -5.33
C ALA A 171 -22.08 -26.18 -4.74
N ILE A 172 -22.64 -26.10 -3.54
CA ILE A 172 -22.94 -24.82 -2.88
C ILE A 172 -21.65 -24.15 -2.40
N HIS A 173 -20.75 -24.93 -1.78
CA HIS A 173 -19.45 -24.43 -1.33
C HIS A 173 -18.61 -23.92 -2.51
N LEU A 174 -18.50 -24.69 -3.59
CA LEU A 174 -17.80 -24.29 -4.82
C LEU A 174 -18.42 -23.05 -5.46
N THR A 175 -19.75 -22.99 -5.55
CA THR A 175 -20.44 -21.82 -6.13
C THR A 175 -20.17 -20.57 -5.29
N ALA A 176 -20.19 -20.68 -3.96
CA ALA A 176 -19.85 -19.58 -3.07
C ALA A 176 -18.39 -19.12 -3.24
N GLY A 177 -17.45 -20.06 -3.38
CA GLY A 177 -16.04 -19.77 -3.66
C GLY A 177 -15.83 -19.05 -5.00
N TYR A 178 -16.58 -19.42 -6.04
CA TYR A 178 -16.57 -18.73 -7.33
C TYR A 178 -17.09 -17.30 -7.25
N ILE A 179 -18.23 -17.10 -6.58
CA ILE A 179 -18.78 -15.76 -6.38
C ILE A 179 -17.82 -14.89 -5.57
N TYR A 180 -17.20 -15.44 -4.51
CA TYR A 180 -16.16 -14.74 -3.75
C TYR A 180 -14.99 -14.32 -4.64
N GLY A 181 -14.52 -15.24 -5.51
CA GLY A 181 -13.47 -14.96 -6.48
C GLY A 181 -13.83 -13.84 -7.46
N ILE A 182 -15.05 -13.84 -8.00
CA ILE A 182 -15.55 -12.79 -8.90
C ILE A 182 -15.57 -11.43 -8.18
N ILE A 183 -16.10 -11.37 -6.96
CA ILE A 183 -16.15 -10.13 -6.17
C ILE A 183 -14.72 -9.62 -5.89
N ASN A 184 -13.80 -10.53 -5.58
CA ASN A 184 -12.39 -10.16 -5.37
C ASN A 184 -11.77 -9.55 -6.62
N ILE A 185 -11.98 -10.14 -7.80
CA ILE A 185 -11.52 -9.57 -9.07
C ILE A 185 -12.14 -8.19 -9.28
N LEU A 186 -13.45 -8.04 -9.10
CA LEU A 186 -14.12 -6.74 -9.28
C LEU A 186 -13.55 -5.67 -8.34
N ALA A 187 -13.21 -6.05 -7.11
CA ALA A 187 -12.53 -5.15 -6.17
C ALA A 187 -11.14 -4.75 -6.68
N ASP A 188 -10.36 -5.68 -7.22
CA ASP A 188 -9.03 -5.39 -7.75
C ASP A 188 -9.10 -4.46 -8.97
N TRP A 189 -10.00 -4.72 -9.91
CA TRP A 189 -10.24 -3.84 -11.05
C TRP A 189 -10.69 -2.45 -10.62
N THR A 190 -11.51 -2.36 -9.58
CA THR A 190 -11.91 -1.07 -9.00
C THR A 190 -10.70 -0.31 -8.45
N PHE A 191 -9.78 -1.00 -7.76
CA PHE A 191 -8.52 -0.42 -7.29
C PHE A 191 -7.59 0.00 -8.44
N VAL A 192 -7.73 -0.56 -9.65
CA VAL A 192 -6.98 -0.14 -10.83
C VAL A 192 -7.64 1.04 -11.54
N LEU A 193 -8.94 0.97 -11.81
CA LEU A 193 -9.66 1.92 -12.67
C LEU A 193 -9.88 3.27 -12.00
N ILE A 194 -10.24 3.28 -10.72
CA ILE A 194 -10.54 4.54 -10.04
C ILE A 194 -9.30 5.43 -9.95
N PRO A 195 -8.12 4.94 -9.54
CA PRO A 195 -6.98 5.83 -9.45
C PRO A 195 -6.47 6.28 -10.82
N ILE A 196 -6.70 5.54 -11.91
CA ILE A 196 -6.47 6.03 -13.29
C ILE A 196 -7.28 7.31 -13.53
N SER A 197 -8.57 7.30 -13.21
CA SER A 197 -9.41 8.50 -13.39
C SER A 197 -8.91 9.69 -12.57
N VAL A 198 -8.38 9.44 -11.36
CA VAL A 198 -7.77 10.49 -10.53
C VAL A 198 -6.51 11.04 -11.20
N LEU A 199 -5.65 10.18 -11.76
CA LEU A 199 -4.39 10.59 -12.38
C LEU A 199 -4.56 11.42 -13.65
N VAL A 200 -5.67 11.23 -14.37
CA VAL A 200 -6.01 11.98 -15.59
C VAL A 200 -6.58 13.35 -15.24
N ASP A 201 -7.47 13.43 -14.25
CA ASP A 201 -8.24 14.65 -13.97
C ASP A 201 -7.62 15.60 -12.93
N SER A 202 -6.56 15.18 -12.22
CA SER A 202 -6.15 15.85 -10.97
C SER A 202 -4.69 16.33 -11.01
N ASP A 203 -4.46 17.59 -10.62
CA ASP A 203 -3.16 18.18 -10.30
C ASP A 203 -2.59 17.64 -8.97
N LEU A 204 -2.48 16.31 -8.87
CA LEU A 204 -1.85 15.68 -7.72
C LEU A 204 -0.35 15.99 -7.70
N ASP A 205 0.17 16.27 -6.49
CA ASP A 205 1.62 16.34 -6.29
C ASP A 205 2.29 15.05 -6.77
N ARG A 206 3.52 15.18 -7.29
CA ARG A 206 4.27 14.07 -7.91
C ARG A 206 4.39 12.86 -6.97
N ARG A 207 4.38 13.08 -5.65
CA ARG A 207 4.45 12.02 -4.63
C ARG A 207 3.17 11.18 -4.57
N SER A 208 2.01 11.83 -4.60
CA SER A 208 0.71 11.15 -4.61
C SER A 208 0.49 10.41 -5.92
N LYS A 209 0.88 11.00 -7.05
CA LYS A 209 0.83 10.38 -8.38
C LYS A 209 1.60 9.06 -8.44
N ILE A 210 2.84 9.03 -7.93
CA ILE A 210 3.65 7.81 -7.89
C ILE A 210 3.02 6.73 -6.99
N SER A 211 2.54 7.11 -5.80
CA SER A 211 1.94 6.14 -4.87
C SER A 211 0.73 5.48 -5.50
N VAL A 212 -0.12 6.27 -6.16
CA VAL A 212 -1.28 5.79 -6.90
C VAL A 212 -0.90 4.83 -8.03
N SER A 213 0.09 5.18 -8.86
CA SER A 213 0.52 4.32 -9.98
C SER A 213 1.04 2.96 -9.53
N ILE A 214 1.73 2.90 -8.38
CA ILE A 214 2.22 1.62 -7.84
C ILE A 214 1.03 0.74 -7.47
N VAL A 215 0.07 1.27 -6.70
CA VAL A 215 -1.07 0.48 -6.22
C VAL A 215 -1.96 0.01 -7.38
N MET A 216 -2.11 0.80 -8.44
CA MET A 216 -2.74 0.32 -9.68
C MET A 216 -2.02 -0.89 -10.27
N GLY A 217 -0.68 -0.89 -10.29
CA GLY A 217 0.09 -2.06 -10.71
C GLY A 217 -0.19 -3.28 -9.82
N LEU A 218 -0.43 -3.07 -8.53
CA LEU A 218 -0.73 -4.16 -7.59
C LEU A 218 -2.10 -4.75 -7.81
N GLY A 219 -3.11 -3.91 -8.04
CA GLY A 219 -4.46 -4.37 -8.38
C GLY A 219 -4.44 -5.21 -9.67
N ALA A 220 -3.64 -4.84 -10.65
CA ALA A 220 -3.48 -5.61 -11.89
C ALA A 220 -2.82 -6.98 -11.64
N VAL A 221 -1.71 -7.02 -10.90
CA VAL A 221 -1.02 -8.29 -10.56
C VAL A 221 -1.90 -9.18 -9.67
N GLY A 222 -2.58 -8.58 -8.68
CA GLY A 222 -3.52 -9.27 -7.80
C GLY A 222 -4.68 -9.89 -8.58
N SER A 223 -5.27 -9.13 -9.52
CA SER A 223 -6.33 -9.66 -10.37
C SER A 223 -5.87 -10.83 -11.23
N ILE A 224 -4.65 -10.81 -11.78
CA ILE A 224 -4.10 -11.96 -12.55
C ILE A 224 -3.98 -13.18 -11.64
N SER A 225 -3.47 -13.01 -10.42
CA SER A 225 -3.35 -14.08 -9.43
C SER A 225 -4.73 -14.68 -9.07
N ALA A 226 -5.74 -13.82 -8.86
CA ALA A 226 -7.10 -14.23 -8.54
C ALA A 226 -7.79 -14.99 -9.68
N VAL A 227 -7.58 -14.57 -10.94
CA VAL A 227 -8.08 -15.30 -12.13
C VAL A 227 -7.46 -16.68 -12.19
N LEU A 228 -6.14 -16.79 -12.04
CA LEU A 228 -5.43 -18.06 -12.11
C LEU A 228 -5.90 -19.01 -11.01
N ARG A 229 -6.08 -18.50 -9.78
CA ARG A 229 -6.69 -19.27 -8.69
C ARG A 229 -8.07 -19.83 -9.07
N MET A 230 -8.94 -19.01 -9.66
CA MET A 230 -10.29 -19.47 -10.07
C MET A 230 -10.26 -20.53 -11.16
N VAL A 231 -9.30 -20.46 -12.09
CA VAL A 231 -9.12 -21.49 -13.13
C VAL A 231 -8.75 -22.83 -12.51
N TYR A 232 -7.86 -22.83 -11.52
CA TYR A 232 -7.42 -24.03 -10.82
C TYR A 232 -8.35 -24.46 -9.66
N LEU A 233 -9.41 -23.68 -9.37
CA LEU A 233 -10.31 -23.95 -8.25
C LEU A 233 -11.06 -25.28 -8.40
N ARG A 234 -11.38 -25.72 -9.63
CA ARG A 234 -11.96 -27.06 -9.89
C ARG A 234 -11.03 -28.22 -9.52
N GLY A 235 -9.73 -27.94 -9.34
CA GLY A 235 -8.77 -28.94 -8.92
C GLY A 235 -8.83 -29.29 -7.43
N LEU A 236 -9.60 -28.53 -6.64
CA LEU A 236 -9.82 -28.70 -5.20
C LEU A 236 -11.02 -29.61 -4.87
N ASP A 237 -11.68 -30.19 -5.89
CA ASP A 237 -12.80 -31.10 -5.71
C ASP A 237 -12.39 -32.27 -4.77
N MET A 238 -13.16 -32.42 -3.68
CA MET A 238 -12.91 -33.38 -2.59
C MET A 238 -13.55 -34.74 -2.88
N THR A 239 -14.21 -34.91 -4.02
CA THR A 239 -14.92 -36.14 -4.43
C THR A 239 -14.01 -37.36 -4.60
N THR A 240 -12.71 -37.18 -4.56
CA THR A 240 -11.75 -38.29 -4.66
C THR A 240 -10.67 -38.04 -3.63
N LEU A 241 -10.60 -38.83 -2.55
CA LEU A 241 -9.47 -38.81 -1.60
C LEU A 241 -8.10 -39.08 -2.26
N SER A 242 -8.07 -39.35 -3.57
CA SER A 242 -6.89 -39.35 -4.44
C SER A 242 -6.54 -37.98 -5.06
N SER A 243 -7.25 -36.88 -4.74
CA SER A 243 -7.17 -35.57 -5.39
C SER A 243 -6.20 -34.57 -4.74
N LEU A 244 -5.11 -35.05 -4.12
CA LEU A 244 -3.85 -34.27 -4.10
C LEU A 244 -3.28 -34.21 -5.53
N ASN A 245 -4.07 -33.66 -6.45
CA ASN A 245 -3.75 -33.48 -7.85
C ASN A 245 -2.90 -32.21 -8.00
N GLU A 246 -2.08 -32.15 -9.04
CA GLU A 246 -1.26 -30.99 -9.36
C GLU A 246 -2.05 -29.66 -9.37
N GLN A 247 -3.33 -29.71 -9.73
CA GLN A 247 -4.21 -28.55 -9.81
C GLN A 247 -4.48 -27.93 -8.43
N SER A 248 -4.65 -28.74 -7.38
CA SER A 248 -4.82 -28.27 -5.99
C SER A 248 -3.55 -27.57 -5.48
N VAL A 249 -2.38 -28.11 -5.81
CA VAL A 249 -1.11 -27.49 -5.43
C VAL A 249 -0.89 -26.18 -6.21
N LYS A 250 -1.20 -26.16 -7.51
CA LYS A 250 -1.21 -24.93 -8.32
C LYS A 250 -2.18 -23.88 -7.77
N ALA A 251 -3.38 -24.28 -7.35
CA ALA A 251 -4.34 -23.38 -6.71
C ALA A 251 -3.79 -22.80 -5.40
N THR A 252 -3.14 -23.61 -4.57
CA THR A 252 -2.49 -23.18 -3.32
C THR A 252 -1.35 -22.18 -3.57
N ILE A 253 -0.55 -22.39 -4.61
CA ILE A 253 0.51 -21.45 -5.01
C ILE A 253 -0.09 -20.07 -5.32
N TRP A 254 -1.11 -20.01 -6.18
CA TRP A 254 -1.75 -18.74 -6.55
C TRP A 254 -2.53 -18.11 -5.39
N ALA A 255 -3.18 -18.92 -4.55
CA ALA A 255 -3.86 -18.48 -3.34
C ALA A 255 -2.91 -17.92 -2.27
N THR A 256 -1.64 -18.36 -2.26
CA THR A 256 -0.60 -17.82 -1.36
C THR A 256 0.07 -16.59 -1.96
N ALA A 257 0.33 -16.62 -3.27
CA ALA A 257 0.95 -15.51 -3.99
C ALA A 257 0.07 -14.26 -3.99
N GLU A 258 -1.25 -14.40 -4.12
CA GLU A 258 -2.21 -13.28 -4.10
C GLU A 258 -2.06 -12.39 -2.84
N PRO A 259 -2.32 -12.88 -1.62
CA PRO A 259 -2.18 -12.07 -0.41
C PRO A 259 -0.73 -11.71 -0.09
N GLY A 260 0.24 -12.62 -0.30
CA GLY A 260 1.64 -12.37 0.02
C GLY A 260 2.24 -11.23 -0.80
N THR A 261 2.05 -11.26 -2.13
CA THR A 261 2.51 -10.16 -3.00
C THR A 261 1.74 -8.87 -2.73
N GLY A 262 0.45 -8.96 -2.42
CA GLY A 262 -0.38 -7.82 -2.04
C GLY A 262 0.13 -7.11 -0.78
N ILE A 263 0.47 -7.83 0.29
CA ILE A 263 1.03 -7.26 1.53
C ILE A 263 2.36 -6.54 1.27
N ILE A 264 3.28 -7.23 0.59
CA ILE A 264 4.61 -6.70 0.27
C ILE A 264 4.47 -5.41 -0.51
N ALA A 265 3.66 -5.46 -1.56
CA ALA A 265 3.62 -4.40 -2.51
C ALA A 265 2.80 -3.20 -2.00
N ALA A 266 1.74 -3.43 -1.22
CA ALA A 266 1.02 -2.39 -0.49
C ALA A 266 1.95 -1.65 0.48
N SER A 267 2.82 -2.39 1.16
CA SER A 267 3.83 -1.81 2.04
C SER A 267 4.88 -1.01 1.26
N ILE A 268 5.36 -1.52 0.12
CA ILE A 268 6.31 -0.79 -0.75
C ILE A 268 5.70 0.51 -1.30
N ALA A 269 4.42 0.50 -1.68
CA ALA A 269 3.74 1.67 -2.24
C ALA A 269 3.80 2.88 -1.29
N ILE A 270 3.74 2.65 0.02
CA ILE A 270 3.79 3.71 1.06
C ILE A 270 5.23 4.17 1.34
N LEU A 271 6.21 3.28 1.15
CA LEU A 271 7.61 3.53 1.51
C LEU A 271 8.36 4.31 0.44
N ARG A 272 8.00 4.16 -0.83
CA ARG A 272 8.71 4.75 -1.98
C ARG A 272 9.02 6.26 -1.90
N PRO A 273 8.09 7.15 -1.50
CA PRO A 273 8.43 8.58 -1.39
C PRO A 273 9.51 8.83 -0.33
N LEU A 274 9.55 8.03 0.73
CA LEU A 274 10.52 8.13 1.82
C LEU A 274 11.87 7.49 1.42
N LEU A 275 11.84 6.36 0.69
CA LEU A 275 13.04 5.73 0.17
C LEU A 275 13.81 6.65 -0.78
N ARG A 276 13.12 7.45 -1.62
CA ARG A 276 13.81 8.44 -2.47
C ARG A 276 14.55 9.51 -1.66
N GLN A 277 13.96 9.98 -0.56
CA GLN A 277 14.59 10.97 0.31
C GLN A 277 15.82 10.38 1.01
N VAL A 278 15.67 9.20 1.63
CA VAL A 278 16.78 8.51 2.31
C VAL A 278 17.88 8.13 1.32
N MET A 279 17.55 7.62 0.14
CA MET A 279 18.54 7.29 -0.90
C MET A 279 19.27 8.55 -1.40
N SER A 280 18.59 9.68 -1.52
CA SER A 280 19.24 10.95 -1.89
C SER A 280 20.18 11.47 -0.80
N GLU A 281 19.82 11.33 0.47
CA GLU A 281 20.67 11.71 1.61
C GLU A 281 21.86 10.76 1.78
N VAL A 282 21.65 9.45 1.65
CA VAL A 282 22.73 8.45 1.69
C VAL A 282 23.67 8.65 0.51
N ARG A 283 23.16 8.93 -0.69
CA ARG A 283 23.99 9.25 -1.85
C ARG A 283 24.79 10.54 -1.61
N GLY A 284 24.17 11.58 -1.06
CA GLY A 284 24.84 12.84 -0.70
C GLY A 284 25.94 12.67 0.35
N ARG A 285 25.69 11.85 1.38
CA ARG A 285 26.69 11.51 2.40
C ARG A 285 27.82 10.65 1.84
N ALA A 286 27.51 9.67 1.00
CA ALA A 286 28.51 8.84 0.33
C ALA A 286 29.41 9.68 -0.59
N SER A 287 28.87 10.66 -1.32
CA SER A 287 29.69 11.57 -2.14
C SER A 287 30.49 12.59 -1.31
N SER A 288 30.04 12.95 -0.10
CA SER A 288 30.81 13.81 0.82
C SER A 288 32.02 13.10 1.44
N MET A 289 31.96 11.77 1.61
CA MET A 289 33.07 10.96 2.10
C MET A 289 34.16 10.71 1.04
N SER A 290 33.86 10.89 -0.25
CA SER A 290 34.79 10.64 -1.36
C SER A 290 35.60 11.87 -1.84
N LEU A 291 35.48 13.04 -1.19
CA LEU A 291 36.26 14.22 -1.56
C LEU A 291 37.61 14.24 -0.81
N PRO A 292 38.77 14.14 -1.50
CA PRO A 292 40.05 14.27 -0.84
C PRO A 292 40.24 15.72 -0.39
N ARG A 293 40.54 15.88 0.90
CA ARG A 293 40.93 17.14 1.55
C ARG A 293 42.20 17.69 0.88
N LYS A 294 42.07 18.49 -0.19
CA LYS A 294 43.19 19.31 -0.65
C LYS A 294 43.47 20.38 0.41
N LEU A 295 44.48 20.09 1.22
CA LEU A 295 45.15 21.03 2.11
C LEU A 295 45.59 22.25 1.28
N SER A 296 44.94 23.40 1.45
CA SER A 296 45.45 24.67 0.93
C SER A 296 46.55 25.14 1.87
N LEU A 297 47.80 24.82 1.52
CA LEU A 297 49.00 25.43 2.10
C LEU A 297 48.97 26.92 1.75
N LYS A 298 48.65 27.75 2.74
CA LYS A 298 48.81 29.20 2.67
C LYS A 298 50.26 29.53 3.02
N THR A 299 51.10 29.73 2.00
CA THR A 299 52.48 30.19 2.16
C THR A 299 52.50 31.63 2.67
N SER A 300 53.31 31.81 3.72
CA SER A 300 53.66 33.06 4.38
C SER A 300 54.66 33.87 3.54
N GLY A 301 54.48 35.19 3.49
CA GLY A 301 55.43 36.16 2.96
C GLY A 301 55.03 37.58 3.32
N ARG A 302 55.79 38.22 4.21
CA ARG A 302 55.70 39.60 4.75
C ARG A 302 57.07 40.26 4.51
N PRO A 303 57.32 41.54 4.86
CA PRO A 303 56.71 42.84 4.52
C PRO A 303 57.67 43.73 3.68
N SER A 304 57.25 44.93 3.24
CA SER A 304 58.16 46.09 3.11
C SER A 304 57.39 47.42 3.04
N ASP A 305 57.60 48.17 4.12
CA ASP A 305 57.58 49.61 4.38
C ASP A 305 57.35 50.62 3.22
N ALA A 306 56.40 51.54 3.45
CA ALA A 306 56.55 52.95 3.07
C ALA A 306 55.70 53.84 4.00
N ILE A 307 56.37 54.82 4.59
CA ILE A 307 55.89 55.84 5.52
C ILE A 307 55.08 56.90 4.76
N SER A 308 53.90 57.29 5.25
CA SER A 308 53.41 58.67 5.10
C SER A 308 52.32 59.00 6.12
N LEU A 309 52.65 59.94 7.01
CA LEU A 309 51.75 60.64 7.90
C LEU A 309 51.07 61.78 7.14
N LYS A 310 49.73 61.83 7.15
CA LYS A 310 48.95 63.01 7.60
C LYS A 310 47.42 62.80 7.54
N SER A 311 46.81 63.09 8.70
CA SER A 311 45.47 63.65 8.96
C SER A 311 44.21 62.96 8.41
N HIS A 312 43.53 62.24 9.31
CA HIS A 312 42.07 62.26 9.49
C HIS A 312 41.59 63.70 9.87
N PRO A 313 40.32 64.11 9.68
CA PRO A 313 39.16 63.29 10.05
C PRO A 313 37.93 63.29 9.12
N SER A 314 37.23 62.15 9.22
CA SER A 314 35.76 61.95 9.23
C SER A 314 34.95 62.32 7.98
N MET A 315 33.99 61.52 7.52
CA MET A 315 33.52 60.18 7.87
C MET A 315 32.47 59.87 6.80
N MET A 316 32.67 58.75 6.09
CA MET A 316 31.69 57.79 5.54
C MET A 316 30.40 58.32 4.88
N GLN A 317 29.96 57.83 3.74
CA GLN A 317 30.48 56.83 2.80
C GLN A 317 29.54 56.90 1.60
N GLU A 318 30.08 57.29 0.45
CA GLU A 318 29.38 57.30 -0.82
C GLU A 318 29.76 56.04 -1.61
N VAL A 319 28.79 55.54 -2.39
CA VAL A 319 28.97 54.99 -3.74
C VAL A 319 29.71 53.63 -3.84
N SER A 320 29.06 52.58 -4.34
CA SER A 320 28.60 52.33 -5.71
C SER A 320 29.56 51.42 -6.47
N ARG A 321 29.03 50.95 -7.60
CA ARG A 321 29.66 50.99 -8.92
C ARG A 321 30.16 49.67 -9.49
N MET A 322 29.67 49.51 -10.73
CA MET A 322 30.44 49.15 -11.92
C MET A 322 30.70 47.64 -12.09
N ASP A 323 30.65 47.07 -13.30
CA ASP A 323 30.81 47.72 -14.60
C ASP A 323 30.43 46.80 -15.77
N ARG A 324 30.23 47.47 -16.91
CA ARG A 324 30.70 47.12 -18.27
C ARG A 324 29.96 46.15 -19.20
N LYS A 325 29.58 46.79 -20.32
CA LYS A 325 29.72 46.42 -21.76
C LYS A 325 28.70 45.38 -22.26
N ARG A 326 27.98 45.58 -23.37
CA ARG A 326 28.51 45.81 -24.72
C ARG A 326 27.37 46.10 -25.74
N ALA A 327 27.62 47.10 -26.61
CA ALA A 327 27.28 47.23 -28.05
C ALA A 327 25.82 47.28 -28.60
N THR A 328 25.60 48.41 -29.30
CA THR A 328 25.04 48.61 -30.66
C THR A 328 23.56 48.39 -30.99
N HIS A 329 22.93 49.54 -31.30
CA HIS A 329 21.81 49.84 -32.19
C HIS A 329 21.30 48.75 -33.17
N SER A 330 19.97 48.58 -33.18
CA SER A 330 19.17 48.66 -34.40
C SER A 330 17.80 49.29 -34.09
N VAL A 331 17.42 50.26 -34.92
CA VAL A 331 16.12 50.94 -34.92
C VAL A 331 15.22 50.17 -35.87
N SER A 332 14.05 49.72 -35.42
CA SER A 332 12.89 49.44 -36.26
C SER A 332 11.65 49.59 -35.40
N ARG A 333 10.81 50.51 -35.83
CA ARG A 333 9.51 50.92 -35.28
C ARG A 333 8.47 49.94 -35.82
N ASP A 334 7.57 49.46 -34.97
CA ASP A 334 6.15 49.27 -35.29
C ASP A 334 5.38 49.07 -33.97
N GLU A 335 4.26 49.77 -33.91
CA GLU A 335 3.34 49.96 -32.78
C GLU A 335 2.50 48.69 -32.56
N ASP A 336 2.21 48.35 -31.30
CA ASP A 336 0.90 47.86 -30.85
C ASP A 336 0.88 47.66 -29.32
N GLU A 337 -0.26 48.04 -28.74
CA GLU A 337 -0.58 48.23 -27.33
C GLU A 337 -0.55 46.95 -26.48
N ASP A 338 -0.03 47.04 -25.24
CA ASP A 338 -0.83 46.94 -24.00
C ASP A 338 0.01 46.60 -22.76
N ALA A 339 -0.25 47.37 -21.70
CA ALA A 339 0.57 47.50 -20.51
C ALA A 339 0.22 46.54 -19.35
N TRP A 340 1.26 46.27 -18.58
CA TRP A 340 1.41 45.31 -17.49
C TRP A 340 0.71 45.66 -16.15
N SER A 341 0.09 44.63 -15.56
CA SER A 341 0.34 44.08 -14.20
C SER A 341 -0.16 44.75 -12.88
N PRO A 342 -0.29 43.96 -11.77
CA PRO A 342 -1.18 44.18 -10.63
C PRO A 342 -0.46 44.64 -9.33
N MET A 343 -1.21 45.08 -8.32
CA MET A 343 -0.68 45.28 -6.96
C MET A 343 -1.64 44.80 -5.86
N PHE A 344 -1.20 43.76 -5.14
CA PHE A 344 -1.74 43.32 -3.85
C PHE A 344 -1.36 44.34 -2.76
N MET A 345 -2.31 44.69 -1.89
CA MET A 345 -2.04 45.36 -0.62
C MET A 345 -2.48 44.47 0.54
N VAL A 346 -1.50 44.10 1.39
CA VAL A 346 -1.69 43.57 2.73
C VAL A 346 -1.77 44.76 3.69
N SER A 347 -2.75 44.77 4.60
CA SER A 347 -2.70 45.61 5.80
C SER A 347 -3.37 44.90 6.97
N ALA A 348 -2.62 44.75 8.06
CA ALA A 348 -3.07 44.29 9.35
C ALA A 348 -2.65 45.33 10.40
N ASN A 349 -3.62 45.97 11.09
CA ASN A 349 -3.59 46.17 12.56
C ASN A 349 -4.86 46.89 13.09
N THR A 350 -5.73 46.09 13.72
CA THR A 350 -6.30 46.19 15.09
C THR A 350 -7.00 47.45 15.65
N LYS A 351 -8.21 47.17 16.21
CA LYS A 351 -8.95 47.74 17.37
C LYS A 351 -10.08 48.76 17.11
N ARG A 352 -11.33 48.27 17.19
CA ARG A 352 -12.20 48.44 18.40
C ARG A 352 -13.52 47.67 18.28
N MET A 353 -13.72 46.72 19.18
CA MET A 353 -15.03 46.23 19.61
C MET A 353 -15.45 47.03 20.83
N THR A 354 -16.69 47.48 20.89
CA THR A 354 -17.28 48.07 22.09
C THR A 354 -18.61 47.38 22.39
N LEU A 355 -18.64 46.75 23.55
CA LEU A 355 -19.79 46.12 24.18
C LEU A 355 -20.87 47.16 24.51
N VAL A 356 -22.12 46.80 24.22
CA VAL A 356 -23.33 47.50 24.65
C VAL A 356 -23.88 46.78 25.89
N ASN A 357 -23.84 47.44 27.05
CA ASN A 357 -24.82 47.36 28.14
C ASN A 357 -24.44 48.32 29.27
N GLY A 358 -25.08 49.50 29.27
CA GLY A 358 -24.93 50.52 30.32
C GLY A 358 -25.33 51.91 29.82
N CYS A 359 -26.62 52.23 29.92
CA CYS A 359 -27.30 53.54 29.78
C CYS A 359 -26.46 54.79 29.41
N MET A 360 -26.82 55.49 28.31
CA MET A 360 -27.67 56.70 28.32
C MET A 360 -27.82 57.27 26.88
N SER A 361 -29.08 57.48 26.48
CA SER A 361 -29.54 58.35 25.37
C SER A 361 -29.32 59.84 25.76
N PRO A 362 -29.40 60.88 24.89
CA PRO A 362 -29.95 60.93 23.52
C PRO A 362 -29.14 61.77 22.49
N ARG A 363 -29.46 61.61 21.18
CA ARG A 363 -29.72 62.78 20.34
C ARG A 363 -30.64 62.43 19.15
N THR A 364 -31.82 63.03 19.24
CA THR A 364 -32.86 63.14 18.22
C THR A 364 -32.44 64.12 17.12
N ASP A 365 -32.80 63.81 15.89
CA ASP A 365 -33.36 64.66 14.82
C ASP A 365 -33.46 63.75 13.59
N GLY A 366 -34.53 63.61 12.83
CA GLY A 366 -35.75 64.37 12.64
C GLY A 366 -36.24 63.97 11.24
N LYS A 367 -37.55 63.69 11.13
CA LYS A 367 -38.28 63.16 9.95
C LYS A 367 -38.06 64.04 8.69
N MET A 368 -38.35 63.62 7.45
CA MET A 368 -39.72 63.39 6.95
C MET A 368 -39.71 62.95 5.46
N VAL A 369 -40.69 62.08 5.16
CA VAL A 369 -41.32 61.73 3.87
C VAL A 369 -40.49 61.03 2.80
#